data_AF-A0A954L4J0-F1
#
_entry.id   AF-A0A954L4J0-F1
#
_cell.length_a   1.000
_cell.length_b   1.000
_cell.length_c   1.000
_cell.angle_alpha   90.00
_cell.angle_beta   90.00
_cell.angle_gamma   90.00
#
_symmetry.space_group_name_H-M   'P 1'
#
loop_
_entity.id
_entity.type
_entity.pdbx_description
1 polymer ?
#
loop_
_entity_poly.entity_id
_entity_poly.type
_entity_poly.pdbx_seq_one_letter_code
_entity_poly.pdbx_strand_id
1 'polypeptide(L)'
;MSAQELRGQLNFADLPSDQEVSDWLMAISTTYRDAYDAILDRTYVDRIQFKSVRRDPLDFSEIGVFFVDRTVEIRISKQLTGAERVRTMTHEIFNTYLNEEHRQIDAAAAQGFLNAREFAVAHEIYEYEAWRIYHRCLVDVERQLGEGHLPAGLYYWTTAHKVRAYKLPPLFAYLKHMEESRHMNHYLEWFEKHYSQRQPQD
;
A
#
# COMPACT_ATOMS: atom_id res chain seq x y z
N MET A 1 5.86 -2.15 27.90
CA MET A 1 7.18 -1.96 27.26
C MET A 1 7.41 -0.47 27.09
N SER A 2 8.57 0.04 27.51
CA SER A 2 8.97 1.42 27.29
C SER A 2 9.32 1.67 25.82
N ALA A 3 9.25 2.94 25.36
CA ALA A 3 9.70 3.33 24.02
C ALA A 3 11.19 3.00 23.76
N GLN A 4 11.96 2.71 24.80
CA GLN A 4 13.37 2.32 24.73
C GLN A 4 13.54 0.81 24.46
N GLU A 5 12.57 -0.03 24.85
CA GLU A 5 12.54 -1.48 24.59
C GLU A 5 12.06 -1.80 23.17
N LEU A 6 11.22 -0.94 22.57
CA LEU A 6 10.78 -1.04 21.17
C LEU A 6 11.84 -0.61 20.15
N ARG A 7 12.97 -0.04 20.59
CA ARG A 7 14.14 0.28 19.74
C ARG A 7 14.99 -0.93 19.36
N GLY A 8 14.58 -2.15 19.74
CA GLY A 8 15.12 -3.35 19.12
C GLY A 8 14.94 -3.25 17.60
N GLN A 9 16.04 -3.37 16.84
CA GLN A 9 15.95 -3.41 15.38
C GLN A 9 15.11 -4.63 15.00
N LEU A 10 14.04 -4.40 14.22
CA LEU A 10 13.31 -5.48 13.57
C LEU A 10 14.32 -6.30 12.76
N ASN A 11 14.41 -7.61 13.01
CA ASN A 11 15.24 -8.47 12.19
C ASN A 11 14.53 -8.72 10.85
N PHE A 12 14.89 -7.94 9.83
CA PHE A 12 14.31 -8.09 8.50
C PHE A 12 14.64 -9.43 7.80
N ALA A 13 15.55 -10.25 8.34
CA ALA A 13 15.79 -11.61 7.84
C ALA A 13 14.89 -12.66 8.51
N ASP A 14 14.35 -12.34 9.69
CA ASP A 14 13.53 -13.24 10.52
C ASP A 14 12.37 -12.43 11.10
N LEU A 15 11.39 -12.13 10.23
CA LEU A 15 10.24 -11.31 10.61
C LEU A 15 9.34 -12.09 11.58
N PRO A 16 8.89 -11.47 12.68
CA PRO A 16 8.13 -12.16 13.71
C PRO A 16 6.69 -12.48 13.24
N SER A 17 5.91 -11.47 12.85
CA SER A 17 4.62 -11.58 12.16
C SER A 17 4.22 -10.22 11.55
N ASP A 18 3.25 -10.21 10.63
CA ASP A 18 2.76 -8.94 10.05
C ASP A 18 2.21 -7.99 11.12
N GLN A 19 1.51 -8.54 12.12
CA GLN A 19 0.99 -7.73 13.23
C GLN A 19 2.12 -7.14 14.08
N GLU A 20 3.15 -7.92 14.40
CA GLU A 20 4.29 -7.41 15.17
C GLU A 20 5.11 -6.38 14.38
N VAL A 21 5.22 -6.52 13.05
CA VAL A 21 5.81 -5.48 12.19
C VAL A 21 4.95 -4.21 12.22
N SER A 22 3.62 -4.34 12.15
CA SER A 22 2.69 -3.21 12.27
C SER A 22 2.84 -2.52 13.63
N ASP A 23 2.84 -3.26 14.74
CA ASP A 23 3.00 -2.72 16.09
C ASP A 23 4.35 -1.99 16.26
N TRP A 24 5.41 -2.54 15.68
CA TRP A 24 6.73 -1.88 15.64
C TRP A 24 6.67 -0.57 14.85
N LEU A 25 6.08 -0.56 13.65
CA LEU A 25 5.91 0.65 12.84
C LEU A 25 5.07 1.72 13.56
N MET A 26 3.99 1.34 14.23
CA MET A 26 3.16 2.24 15.06
C MET A 26 3.97 2.94 16.16
N ALA A 27 4.94 2.24 16.74
CA ALA A 27 5.78 2.77 17.80
C ALA A 27 6.83 3.77 17.30
N ILE A 28 7.38 3.55 16.09
CA ILE A 28 8.55 4.31 15.61
C ILE A 28 8.25 5.30 14.49
N SER A 29 7.12 5.18 13.81
CA SER A 29 6.72 6.03 12.68
C SER A 29 5.43 6.76 12.99
N THR A 30 5.54 8.08 13.20
CA THR A 30 4.38 8.98 13.30
C THR A 30 3.52 8.88 12.05
N THR A 31 4.14 8.87 10.87
CA THR A 31 3.43 8.75 9.59
C THR A 31 2.60 7.47 9.50
N TYR A 32 3.14 6.32 9.94
CA TYR A 32 2.42 5.05 9.92
C TYR A 32 1.27 5.04 10.92
N ARG A 33 1.52 5.51 12.14
CA ARG A 33 0.49 5.60 13.19
C ARG A 33 -0.68 6.47 12.78
N ASP A 34 -0.41 7.67 12.29
CA ASP A 34 -1.47 8.60 11.90
C ASP A 34 -2.35 8.01 10.77
N ALA A 35 -1.73 7.30 9.81
CA ALA A 35 -2.48 6.61 8.75
C ALA A 35 -3.32 5.44 9.29
N TYR A 36 -2.76 4.64 10.19
CA TYR A 36 -3.44 3.51 10.81
C TYR A 36 -4.64 3.96 11.65
N ASP A 37 -4.45 4.96 12.50
CA ASP A 37 -5.50 5.54 13.33
C ASP A 37 -6.60 6.18 12.46
N ALA A 38 -6.23 6.91 11.41
CA ALA A 38 -7.20 7.49 10.48
C ALA A 38 -8.03 6.45 9.71
N ILE A 39 -7.51 5.24 9.48
CA ILE A 39 -8.30 4.13 8.92
C ILE A 39 -9.32 3.65 9.95
N LEU A 40 -8.93 3.51 11.22
CA LEU A 40 -9.80 3.05 12.30
C LEU A 40 -10.85 4.09 12.73
N ASP A 41 -10.58 5.38 12.54
CA ASP A 41 -11.54 6.46 12.81
C ASP A 41 -12.72 6.49 11.82
N ARG A 42 -12.67 5.69 10.75
CA ARG A 42 -13.74 5.60 9.77
C ARG A 42 -14.92 4.84 10.35
N THR A 43 -16.12 5.41 10.21
CA THR A 43 -17.36 4.84 10.79
C THR A 43 -17.72 3.44 10.30
N TYR A 44 -17.10 2.97 9.20
CA TYR A 44 -17.31 1.67 8.59
C TYR A 44 -16.16 0.67 8.82
N VAL A 45 -15.15 1.02 9.63
CA VAL A 45 -14.02 0.15 9.99
C VAL A 45 -13.97 -0.01 11.51
N ASP A 46 -13.89 -1.26 11.98
CA ASP A 46 -13.68 -1.60 13.39
C ASP A 46 -12.26 -2.08 13.67
N ARG A 47 -11.62 -2.71 12.67
CA ARG A 47 -10.27 -3.28 12.82
C ARG A 47 -9.57 -3.49 11.48
N ILE A 48 -8.24 -3.58 11.55
CA ILE A 48 -7.37 -4.01 10.46
C ILE A 48 -6.85 -5.41 10.78
N GLN A 49 -6.87 -6.32 9.81
CA GLN A 49 -6.37 -7.68 9.94
C GLN A 49 -5.38 -7.99 8.83
N PHE A 50 -4.18 -8.42 9.21
CA PHE A 50 -3.19 -8.94 8.26
C PHE A 50 -3.43 -10.43 7.99
N LYS A 51 -3.41 -10.81 6.71
CA LYS A 51 -3.56 -12.21 6.28
C LYS A 51 -2.47 -12.57 5.28
N SER A 52 -1.83 -13.71 5.50
CA SER A 52 -0.89 -14.25 4.52
C SER A 52 -1.56 -15.28 3.62
N VAL A 53 -1.55 -15.07 2.29
CA VAL A 53 -2.21 -15.94 1.31
C VAL A 53 -1.20 -16.74 0.48
N ARG A 54 -1.57 -17.95 0.02
CA ARG A 54 -0.71 -18.81 -0.80
C ARG A 54 -0.98 -18.56 -2.30
N ARG A 55 -0.63 -17.36 -2.75
CA ARG A 55 -0.83 -16.93 -4.14
C ARG A 55 0.45 -16.31 -4.73
N ASP A 56 0.51 -16.26 -6.06
CA ASP A 56 1.54 -15.50 -6.76
C ASP A 56 1.44 -14.03 -6.32
N PRO A 57 2.55 -13.33 -6.01
CA PRO A 57 2.52 -11.92 -5.62
C PRO A 57 1.82 -10.98 -6.62
N LEU A 58 1.65 -11.39 -7.87
CA LEU A 58 0.97 -10.65 -8.93
C LEU A 58 -0.49 -11.09 -9.12
N ASP A 59 -1.01 -11.97 -8.26
CA ASP A 59 -2.42 -12.38 -8.25
C ASP A 59 -3.26 -11.43 -7.37
N PHE A 60 -3.60 -10.28 -7.95
CA PHE A 60 -4.38 -9.21 -7.31
C PHE A 60 -5.84 -9.60 -7.02
N SER A 61 -6.29 -10.80 -7.41
CA SER A 61 -7.64 -11.27 -7.06
C SER A 61 -7.78 -11.62 -5.56
N GLU A 62 -6.65 -11.95 -4.92
CA GLU A 62 -6.60 -12.34 -3.50
C GLU A 62 -5.52 -11.60 -2.69
N ILE A 63 -4.72 -10.74 -3.33
CA ILE A 63 -3.67 -9.91 -2.73
C ILE A 63 -4.07 -8.44 -2.83
N GLY A 64 -3.82 -7.68 -1.77
CA GLY A 64 -4.16 -6.26 -1.66
C GLY A 64 -5.08 -5.98 -0.47
N VAL A 65 -5.90 -4.93 -0.59
CA VAL A 65 -6.83 -4.46 0.44
C VAL A 65 -8.24 -4.96 0.16
N PHE A 66 -8.87 -5.57 1.16
CA PHE A 66 -10.27 -6.03 1.07
C PHE A 66 -11.09 -5.53 2.24
N PHE A 67 -12.25 -4.93 1.97
CA PHE A 67 -13.20 -4.52 3.00
C PHE A 67 -14.25 -5.63 3.16
N VAL A 68 -14.16 -6.37 4.28
CA VAL A 68 -15.07 -7.48 4.60
C VAL A 68 -15.83 -7.11 5.87
N ASP A 69 -17.13 -6.84 5.73
CA ASP A 69 -17.96 -6.22 6.76
C ASP A 69 -17.32 -4.92 7.27
N ARG A 70 -16.99 -4.87 8.57
CA ARG A 70 -16.28 -3.75 9.22
C ARG A 70 -14.80 -4.05 9.45
N THR A 71 -14.23 -5.04 8.77
CA THR A 71 -12.81 -5.40 8.85
C THR A 71 -12.10 -5.03 7.56
N VAL A 72 -10.97 -4.32 7.67
CA VAL A 72 -10.01 -4.18 6.57
C VAL A 72 -9.06 -5.36 6.62
N GLU A 73 -9.03 -6.16 5.56
CA GLU A 73 -8.07 -7.24 5.39
C GLU A 73 -6.93 -6.81 4.47
N ILE A 74 -5.71 -6.78 5.01
CA ILE A 74 -4.49 -6.59 4.23
C ILE A 74 -3.95 -7.98 3.91
N ARG A 75 -4.11 -8.41 2.65
CA ARG A 75 -3.74 -9.76 2.20
C ARG A 75 -2.43 -9.72 1.43
N ILE A 76 -1.39 -10.33 1.98
CA ILE A 76 -0.03 -10.35 1.40
C ILE A 76 0.37 -11.78 1.05
N SER A 77 1.03 -12.00 -0.09
CA SER A 77 1.55 -13.33 -0.45
C SER A 77 2.52 -13.87 0.60
N LYS A 78 2.43 -15.17 0.90
CA LYS A 78 3.43 -15.91 1.71
C LYS A 78 4.80 -16.03 1.05
N GLN A 79 4.90 -15.75 -0.26
CA GLN A 79 6.17 -15.78 -0.97
C GLN A 79 7.02 -14.53 -0.67
N LEU A 80 6.39 -13.43 -0.26
CA LEU A 80 7.09 -12.20 0.14
C LEU A 80 7.67 -12.38 1.53
N THR A 81 8.98 -12.15 1.66
CA THR A 81 9.73 -12.27 2.90
C THR A 81 10.58 -11.02 3.18
N GLY A 82 11.00 -10.88 4.43
CA GLY A 82 11.90 -9.82 4.86
C GLY A 82 11.50 -8.41 4.47
N ALA A 83 12.48 -7.60 4.07
CA ALA A 83 12.28 -6.18 3.75
C ALA A 83 11.20 -5.93 2.70
N GLU A 84 11.06 -6.81 1.71
CA GLU A 84 10.03 -6.70 0.69
C GLU A 84 8.63 -6.90 1.28
N ARG A 85 8.46 -7.87 2.19
CA ARG A 85 7.20 -8.07 2.91
C ARG A 85 6.81 -6.85 3.72
N VAL A 86 7.75 -6.26 4.46
CA VAL A 86 7.52 -5.04 5.23
C VAL A 86 7.11 -3.90 4.31
N ARG A 87 7.84 -3.69 3.20
CA ARG A 87 7.53 -2.67 2.20
C ARG A 87 6.10 -2.82 1.66
N THR A 88 5.75 -3.99 1.15
CA THR A 88 4.42 -4.24 0.57
C THR A 88 3.33 -4.05 1.62
N MET A 89 3.45 -4.66 2.80
CA MET A 89 2.47 -4.49 3.87
C MET A 89 2.27 -3.03 4.28
N THR A 90 3.36 -2.27 4.37
CA THR A 90 3.31 -0.86 4.75
C THR A 90 2.67 -0.01 3.64
N HIS A 91 2.98 -0.31 2.38
CA HIS A 91 2.35 0.34 1.24
C HIS A 91 0.85 0.06 1.17
N GLU A 92 0.38 -1.17 1.40
CA GLU A 92 -1.06 -1.50 1.45
C GLU A 92 -1.82 -0.75 2.56
N ILE A 93 -1.17 -0.47 3.69
CA ILE A 93 -1.75 0.39 4.73
C ILE A 93 -1.94 1.82 4.21
N PHE A 94 -0.95 2.38 3.51
CA PHE A 94 -1.10 3.71 2.91
C PHE A 94 -2.10 3.73 1.75
N ASN A 95 -2.21 2.63 0.99
CA ASN A 95 -3.24 2.49 -0.03
C ASN A 95 -4.65 2.46 0.61
N THR A 96 -4.81 1.71 1.70
CA THR A 96 -6.05 1.71 2.52
C THR A 96 -6.36 3.10 3.06
N TYR A 97 -5.35 3.83 3.53
CA TYR A 97 -5.50 5.21 4.00
C TYR A 97 -6.04 6.14 2.89
N LEU A 98 -5.81 5.84 1.62
CA LEU A 98 -6.34 6.58 0.45
C LEU A 98 -7.64 5.99 -0.12
N ASN A 99 -8.32 5.10 0.61
CA ASN A 99 -9.53 4.43 0.12
C ASN A 99 -10.69 5.38 -0.23
N GLU A 100 -10.84 6.51 0.44
CA GLU A 100 -11.93 7.44 0.11
C GLU A 100 -11.71 8.08 -1.27
N GLU A 101 -10.47 8.33 -1.65
CA GLU A 101 -10.10 8.79 -2.98
C GLU A 101 -10.33 7.71 -4.04
N HIS A 102 -9.99 6.45 -3.74
CA HIS A 102 -10.35 5.32 -4.61
C HIS A 102 -11.87 5.21 -4.81
N ARG A 103 -12.67 5.37 -3.74
CA ARG A 103 -14.13 5.37 -3.83
C ARG A 103 -14.68 6.53 -4.64
N GLN A 104 -14.02 7.69 -4.65
CA GLN A 104 -14.41 8.80 -5.51
C GLN A 104 -14.17 8.48 -6.99
N ILE A 105 -13.08 7.78 -7.32
CA ILE A 105 -12.81 7.29 -8.68
C ILE A 105 -13.88 6.27 -9.09
N ASP A 106 -14.22 5.31 -8.23
CA ASP A 106 -15.31 4.35 -8.45
C ASP A 106 -16.64 5.06 -8.70
N ALA A 107 -16.96 6.09 -7.90
CA ALA A 107 -18.18 6.87 -8.05
C ALA A 107 -18.22 7.66 -9.37
N ALA A 108 -17.08 8.20 -9.81
CA ALA A 108 -16.97 8.90 -11.09
C ALA A 108 -17.13 7.94 -12.28
N ALA A 109 -16.51 6.75 -12.22
CA ALA A 109 -16.70 5.70 -13.22
C ALA A 109 -18.14 5.19 -13.26
N ALA A 110 -18.78 5.01 -12.10
CA ALA A 110 -20.19 4.61 -12.01
C ALA A 110 -21.16 5.64 -12.62
N GLN A 111 -20.76 6.91 -12.66
CA GLN A 111 -21.49 8.02 -13.30
C GLN A 111 -21.11 8.23 -14.77
N GLY A 112 -20.18 7.42 -15.32
CA GLY A 112 -19.75 7.50 -16.72
C GLY A 112 -18.76 8.63 -17.02
N PHE A 113 -18.16 9.24 -16.00
CA PHE A 113 -17.16 10.31 -16.20
C PHE A 113 -15.78 9.80 -16.61
N LEU A 114 -15.50 8.52 -16.40
CA LEU A 114 -14.22 7.89 -16.70
C LEU A 114 -14.44 6.71 -17.63
N ASN A 115 -13.64 6.62 -18.70
CA ASN A 115 -13.49 5.37 -19.43
C ASN A 115 -12.56 4.40 -18.69
N ALA A 116 -12.47 3.15 -19.16
CA ALA A 116 -11.68 2.10 -18.50
C ALA A 116 -10.19 2.48 -18.29
N ARG A 117 -9.57 3.15 -19.26
CA ARG A 117 -8.17 3.58 -19.15
C ARG A 117 -8.01 4.72 -18.15
N GLU A 118 -8.90 5.72 -18.20
CA GLU A 118 -8.90 6.84 -17.25
C GLU A 118 -9.11 6.36 -15.82
N PHE A 119 -10.01 5.39 -15.62
CA PHE A 119 -10.22 4.72 -14.35
C PHE A 119 -8.94 4.06 -13.83
N ALA A 120 -8.31 3.19 -14.63
CA ALA A 120 -7.08 2.51 -14.23
C ALA A 120 -5.94 3.49 -13.93
N VAL A 121 -5.75 4.52 -14.76
CA VAL A 121 -4.73 5.55 -14.51
C VAL A 121 -5.03 6.34 -13.23
N ALA A 122 -6.29 6.69 -12.97
CA ALA A 122 -6.66 7.43 -11.77
C ALA A 122 -6.35 6.65 -10.48
N HIS A 123 -6.65 5.34 -10.45
CA HIS A 123 -6.27 4.50 -9.30
C HIS A 123 -4.75 4.43 -9.12
N GLU A 124 -3.98 4.25 -10.20
CA GLU A 124 -2.52 4.20 -10.14
C GLU A 124 -1.86 5.51 -9.67
N ILE A 125 -2.52 6.66 -9.88
CA ILE A 125 -2.05 7.93 -9.33
C ILE A 125 -2.10 7.91 -7.80
N TYR A 126 -3.12 7.28 -7.20
CA TYR A 126 -3.23 7.16 -5.74
C TYR A 126 -2.37 6.04 -5.17
N GLU A 127 -2.14 4.95 -5.90
CA GLU A 127 -1.08 3.97 -5.60
C GLU A 127 0.30 4.64 -5.52
N TYR A 128 0.57 5.56 -6.47
CA TYR A 128 1.78 6.37 -6.45
C TYR A 128 1.82 7.35 -5.27
N GLU A 129 0.67 7.92 -4.87
CA GLU A 129 0.61 8.73 -3.65
C GLU A 129 0.90 7.89 -2.41
N ALA A 130 0.40 6.66 -2.30
CA ALA A 130 0.74 5.74 -1.21
C ALA A 130 2.26 5.53 -1.13
N TRP A 131 2.97 5.43 -2.25
CA TRP A 131 4.44 5.41 -2.26
C TRP A 131 5.08 6.70 -1.74
N ARG A 132 4.50 7.88 -2.01
CA ARG A 132 4.96 9.16 -1.43
C ARG A 132 4.76 9.21 0.08
N ILE A 133 3.66 8.66 0.60
CA ILE A 133 3.44 8.52 2.05
C ILE A 133 4.45 7.53 2.64
N TYR A 134 4.66 6.41 1.97
CA TYR A 134 5.65 5.40 2.37
C TYR A 134 7.06 5.98 2.49
N HIS A 135 7.48 6.84 1.57
CA HIS A 135 8.75 7.55 1.69
C HIS A 135 8.82 8.40 2.99
N ARG A 136 7.74 9.10 3.38
CA ARG A 136 7.68 9.85 4.65
C ARG A 136 7.80 8.92 5.86
N CYS A 137 7.16 7.75 5.81
CA CYS A 137 7.32 6.72 6.83
C CYS A 137 8.78 6.24 6.95
N LEU A 138 9.47 6.00 5.83
CA LEU A 138 10.89 5.64 5.87
C LEU A 138 11.75 6.73 6.52
N VAL A 139 11.45 8.02 6.31
CA VAL A 139 12.14 9.13 6.99
C VAL A 139 11.96 9.05 8.50
N ASP A 140 10.74 8.76 8.98
CA ASP A 140 10.48 8.61 10.42
C ASP A 140 11.24 7.41 11.00
N VAL A 141 11.24 6.28 10.29
CA VAL A 141 11.97 5.07 10.71
C VAL A 141 13.49 5.32 10.74
N GLU A 142 14.07 5.93 9.71
CA GLU A 142 15.51 6.27 9.67
C GLU A 142 15.89 7.25 10.79
N ARG A 143 15.01 8.19 11.15
CA ARG A 143 15.22 9.09 12.28
C ARG A 143 15.34 8.34 13.61
N GLN A 144 14.60 7.23 13.78
CA GLN A 144 14.66 6.43 15.01
C GLN A 144 15.83 5.44 15.02
N LEU A 145 16.14 4.82 13.88
CA LEU A 145 17.17 3.78 13.78
C LEU A 145 18.58 4.32 13.49
N GLY A 146 18.68 5.53 12.95
CA GLY A 146 19.91 6.14 12.45
C GLY A 146 20.16 5.86 10.96
N GLU A 147 20.83 6.80 10.30
CA GLU A 147 21.13 6.74 8.86
C GLU A 147 21.85 5.44 8.47
N GLY A 148 21.40 4.79 7.39
CA GLY A 148 22.06 3.60 6.83
C GLY A 148 21.74 2.27 7.52
N HIS A 149 20.84 2.25 8.50
CA HIS A 149 20.41 1.00 9.16
C HIS A 149 19.20 0.33 8.49
N LEU A 150 18.65 0.92 7.44
CA LEU A 150 17.53 0.35 6.69
C LEU A 150 18.02 -0.58 5.57
N PRO A 151 17.48 -1.81 5.46
CA PRO A 151 17.86 -2.73 4.40
C PRO A 151 17.42 -2.23 3.02
N ALA A 152 18.22 -2.57 1.99
CA ALA A 152 17.98 -2.14 0.62
C ALA A 152 16.59 -2.54 0.07
N GLY A 153 16.05 -3.68 0.49
CA GLY A 153 14.74 -4.17 0.04
C GLY A 153 13.55 -3.29 0.42
N LEU A 154 13.72 -2.34 1.36
CA LEU A 154 12.67 -1.38 1.72
C LEU A 154 12.50 -0.26 0.67
N TYR A 155 13.49 -0.01 -0.17
CA TYR A 155 13.42 1.04 -1.18
C TYR A 155 12.77 0.49 -2.45
N TYR A 156 11.59 0.98 -2.80
CA TYR A 156 10.93 0.61 -4.04
C TYR A 156 11.72 1.16 -5.24
N TRP A 157 11.92 0.36 -6.29
CA TRP A 157 12.46 0.81 -7.58
C TRP A 157 13.85 1.45 -7.60
N THR A 158 14.62 1.40 -6.50
CA THR A 158 15.94 2.03 -6.45
C THR A 158 16.94 1.11 -5.79
N THR A 159 18.20 1.23 -6.19
CA THR A 159 19.35 0.69 -5.43
C THR A 159 19.74 1.61 -4.28
N ALA A 160 18.80 2.41 -3.76
CA ALA A 160 19.09 3.26 -2.63
C ALA A 160 19.46 2.41 -1.41
N HIS A 161 20.36 2.96 -0.60
CA HIS A 161 20.77 2.37 0.67
C HIS A 161 20.50 3.33 1.84
N LYS A 162 19.91 4.49 1.54
CA LYS A 162 19.63 5.58 2.48
C LYS A 162 18.36 6.32 2.06
N VAL A 163 17.55 6.77 3.01
CA VAL A 163 16.27 7.43 2.69
C VAL A 163 16.50 8.72 1.91
N ARG A 164 17.50 9.53 2.29
CA ARG A 164 17.84 10.77 1.55
C ARG A 164 18.18 10.56 0.07
N ALA A 165 18.63 9.36 -0.31
CA ALA A 165 18.98 9.02 -1.69
C ALA A 165 17.82 8.33 -2.42
N TYR A 166 16.81 7.89 -1.69
CA TYR A 166 15.62 7.28 -2.25
C TYR A 166 14.75 8.36 -2.89
N LYS A 167 14.60 8.25 -4.21
CA LYS A 167 13.71 9.12 -4.99
C LYS A 167 12.70 8.23 -5.70
N LEU A 168 11.44 8.57 -5.56
CA LEU A 168 10.42 7.97 -6.40
C LEU A 168 10.66 8.41 -7.86
N PRO A 169 10.39 7.51 -8.83
CA PRO A 169 10.38 7.88 -10.24
C PRO A 169 9.39 9.03 -10.48
N PRO A 170 9.57 9.88 -11.49
CA PRO A 170 8.51 10.79 -11.92
C PRO A 170 7.20 10.02 -12.22
N LEU A 171 6.04 10.63 -11.94
CA LEU A 171 4.74 9.97 -12.09
C LEU A 171 4.54 9.35 -13.49
N PHE A 172 4.95 10.02 -14.56
CA PHE A 172 4.81 9.46 -15.92
C PHE A 172 5.62 8.16 -16.11
N ALA A 173 6.80 8.05 -15.48
CA ALA A 173 7.63 6.85 -15.55
C ALA A 173 7.05 5.73 -14.69
N TYR A 174 6.45 6.09 -13.54
CA TYR A 174 5.64 5.18 -12.73
C TYR A 174 4.50 4.56 -13.53
N LEU A 175 3.63 5.40 -14.10
CA LEU A 175 2.45 4.97 -14.86
C LEU A 175 2.83 4.11 -16.06
N LYS A 176 3.90 4.49 -16.79
CA LYS A 176 4.42 3.69 -17.89
C LYS A 176 4.82 2.28 -17.45
N HIS A 177 5.50 2.13 -16.32
CA HIS A 177 5.86 0.81 -15.82
C HIS A 177 4.65 0.00 -15.38
N MET A 178 3.66 0.61 -14.73
CA MET A 178 2.45 -0.10 -14.30
C MET A 178 1.64 -0.62 -15.49
N GLU A 179 1.68 0.10 -16.61
CA GLU A 179 1.15 -0.37 -17.89
C GLU A 179 2.00 -1.52 -18.46
N GLU A 180 3.32 -1.39 -18.52
CA GLU A 180 4.23 -2.40 -19.08
C GLU A 180 4.28 -3.71 -18.25
N SER A 181 4.17 -3.60 -16.92
CA SER A 181 4.14 -4.73 -15.99
C SER A 181 2.78 -5.42 -15.93
N ARG A 182 1.76 -4.88 -16.61
CA ARG A 182 0.36 -5.31 -16.55
C ARG A 182 -0.28 -5.15 -15.18
N HIS A 183 0.32 -4.39 -14.27
CA HIS A 183 -0.28 -4.08 -12.98
C HIS A 183 -1.66 -3.44 -13.17
N MET A 184 -1.79 -2.48 -14.10
CA MET A 184 -3.06 -1.82 -14.41
C MET A 184 -4.20 -2.76 -14.85
N ASN A 185 -3.91 -4.00 -15.27
CA ASN A 185 -4.93 -4.91 -15.77
C ASN A 185 -6.01 -5.21 -14.74
N HIS A 186 -5.68 -5.29 -13.45
CA HIS A 186 -6.70 -5.59 -12.43
C HIS A 186 -7.73 -4.45 -12.32
N TYR A 187 -7.34 -3.19 -12.50
CA TYR A 187 -8.27 -2.06 -12.58
C TYR A 187 -9.11 -2.08 -13.86
N LEU A 188 -8.53 -2.49 -14.99
CA LEU A 188 -9.29 -2.67 -16.24
C LEU A 188 -10.34 -3.78 -16.10
N GLU A 189 -9.98 -4.91 -15.49
CA GLU A 189 -10.88 -6.03 -15.21
C GLU A 189 -11.97 -5.64 -14.20
N TRP A 190 -11.62 -4.86 -13.17
CA TRP A 190 -12.58 -4.28 -12.25
C TRP A 190 -13.59 -3.40 -13.00
N PHE A 191 -13.11 -2.48 -13.84
CA PHE A 191 -13.97 -1.60 -14.60
C PHE A 191 -14.94 -2.39 -15.48
N GLU A 192 -14.42 -3.39 -16.20
CA GLU A 192 -15.24 -4.24 -17.06
C GLU A 192 -16.32 -4.97 -16.27
N LYS A 193 -15.95 -5.54 -15.12
CA LYS A 193 -16.89 -6.27 -14.27
C LYS A 193 -18.00 -5.39 -13.68
N HIS A 194 -17.70 -4.14 -13.37
CA HIS A 194 -18.58 -3.29 -12.55
C HIS A 194 -19.26 -2.15 -13.33
N TYR A 195 -18.69 -1.70 -14.44
CA TYR A 195 -19.10 -0.45 -15.12
C TYR A 195 -19.34 -0.56 -16.63
N SER A 196 -18.85 -1.60 -17.33
CA SER A 196 -18.93 -1.67 -18.81
C SER A 196 -20.34 -1.86 -19.39
N GLN A 197 -21.27 -2.45 -18.63
CA GLN A 197 -22.60 -2.82 -19.14
C GLN A 197 -23.62 -1.67 -19.16
N ARG A 198 -23.21 -0.42 -18.92
CA ARG A 198 -24.13 0.72 -18.86
C ARG A 198 -24.13 1.46 -20.20
N GLN A 199 -25.11 1.13 -21.04
CA GLN A 199 -25.48 1.99 -22.17
C GLN A 199 -25.95 3.36 -21.65
N PRO A 200 -25.69 4.45 -22.40
CA PRO A 200 -26.19 5.76 -22.02
C PRO A 200 -27.71 5.70 -21.85
N GLN A 201 -28.19 6.17 -20.70
CA GLN A 201 -29.59 6.52 -20.55
C GLN A 201 -29.81 7.77 -21.38
N ASP A 202 -30.50 7.61 -22.51
CA ASP A 202 -31.04 8.71 -23.34
C ASP A 202 -31.97 9.62 -22.52
#